data_AF-A0A5S5MEQ3-F1
#
_entry.id   AF-A0A5S5MEQ3-F1
#
_cell.length_a   1.000
_cell.length_b   1.000
_cell.length_c   1.000
_cell.angle_alpha   90.00
_cell.angle_beta   90.00
_cell.angle_gamma   90.00
#
_symmetry.space_group_name_H-M   'P 1'
#
loop_
_entity.id
_entity.type
_entity.pdbx_description
1 polymer ?
#
loop_
_entity_poly.entity_id
_entity_poly.type
_entity_poly.pdbx_seq_one_letter_code
_entity_poly.pdbx_strand_id
1 'polypeptide(L)'
;MLHAITGKKSKFYRRYLGHRESGERRVCEEDELTAMLLGPLALMPPQIMGVFWKELLLSRHVSDLPDGFPVSGEMHFWPKRSNIEPDLFVTLTWRDGEKRVLLVEMKWGSGLSEKQLHKQWQIFLSPEEQEKAFHLFIGKNTIEAIKAEQEEDVWNGRLQAFSWDAVLSVLSTMQRENRQQHKDLQTWIEQILGVLPKLGLRPFFGFDRITLSDACLEVSSNNTVFWTGFTGFIWMPCIIIPAYESTLFFNA
;
A
#
# COMPACT_ATOMS: atom_id res chain seq x y z
N MET A 1 -1.17 -13.01 12.50
CA MET A 1 -1.16 -14.49 12.63
C MET A 1 -2.40 -15.04 13.33
N LEU A 2 -2.81 -14.49 14.49
CA LEU A 2 -4.03 -14.95 15.19
C LEU A 2 -5.25 -14.99 14.28
N HIS A 3 -5.52 -13.90 13.53
CA HIS A 3 -6.63 -13.85 12.57
C HIS A 3 -6.55 -14.94 11.49
N ALA A 4 -5.36 -15.20 10.93
CA ALA A 4 -5.17 -16.27 9.94
C ALA A 4 -5.45 -17.67 10.52
N ILE A 5 -5.08 -17.91 11.77
CA ILE A 5 -5.36 -19.17 12.46
C ILE A 5 -6.86 -19.30 12.75
N THR A 6 -7.49 -18.26 13.31
CA THR A 6 -8.94 -18.26 13.62
C THR A 6 -9.79 -18.37 12.35
N GLY A 7 -9.35 -17.75 11.26
CA GLY A 7 -9.97 -17.83 9.94
C GLY A 7 -9.66 -19.12 9.18
N LYS A 8 -8.94 -20.08 9.79
CA LYS A 8 -8.51 -21.35 9.18
C LYS A 8 -7.68 -21.17 7.90
N LYS A 9 -7.03 -20.01 7.73
CA LYS A 9 -6.10 -19.71 6.64
C LYS A 9 -4.69 -20.27 6.88
N SER A 10 -4.32 -20.47 8.14
CA SER A 10 -3.04 -21.10 8.52
C SER A 10 -3.18 -22.06 9.70
N LYS A 11 -2.28 -23.06 9.75
CA LYS A 11 -2.16 -24.02 10.86
C LYS A 11 -0.81 -23.93 11.60
N PHE A 12 0.16 -23.14 11.12
CA PHE A 12 1.54 -23.15 11.66
C PHE A 12 2.21 -21.78 11.60
N TYR A 13 3.00 -21.46 12.62
CA TYR A 13 3.65 -20.16 12.77
C TYR A 13 4.95 -19.98 11.97
N ARG A 14 5.54 -21.00 11.33
CA ARG A 14 6.84 -20.89 10.62
C ARG A 14 6.74 -20.70 9.09
N ARG A 15 5.52 -20.55 8.55
CA ARG A 15 5.27 -20.58 7.09
C ARG A 15 5.68 -19.32 6.34
N TYR A 16 5.70 -18.16 7.00
CA TYR A 16 6.17 -16.87 6.43
C TYR A 16 7.64 -16.85 5.98
N LEU A 17 8.41 -17.92 6.21
CA LEU A 17 9.79 -18.10 5.73
C LEU A 17 9.87 -18.96 4.44
N GLY A 18 8.74 -19.26 3.79
CA GLY A 18 8.70 -20.07 2.57
C GLY A 18 8.86 -21.58 2.82
N HIS A 19 8.66 -22.04 4.05
CA HIS A 19 8.69 -23.47 4.38
C HIS A 19 7.39 -24.16 3.94
N ARG A 20 7.50 -25.17 3.08
CA ARG A 20 6.37 -25.96 2.55
C ARG A 20 6.47 -27.41 3.02
N GLU A 21 5.39 -27.97 3.56
CA GLU A 21 5.33 -29.41 3.83
C GLU A 21 5.09 -30.20 2.53
N SER A 22 5.68 -31.39 2.46
CA SER A 22 5.41 -32.34 1.38
C SER A 22 3.94 -32.80 1.44
N GLY A 23 3.11 -32.29 0.51
CA GLY A 23 1.70 -32.69 0.37
C GLY A 23 0.68 -31.55 0.50
N GLU A 24 1.08 -30.35 0.91
CA GLU A 24 0.17 -29.19 0.90
C GLU A 24 0.00 -28.62 -0.52
N ARG A 25 -1.24 -28.68 -1.03
CA ARG A 25 -1.61 -28.16 -2.37
C ARG A 25 -1.76 -26.62 -2.41
N ARG A 26 -1.93 -25.95 -1.27
CA ARG A 26 -2.22 -24.50 -1.21
C ARG A 26 -1.64 -23.93 0.09
N VAL A 27 -0.73 -22.96 -0.03
CA VAL A 27 -0.16 -22.21 1.10
C VAL A 27 -0.68 -20.78 1.00
N CYS A 28 -1.35 -20.29 2.05
CA CYS A 28 -1.86 -18.92 2.11
C CYS A 28 -0.82 -17.97 2.72
N GLU A 29 0.39 -17.91 2.16
CA GLU A 29 1.46 -17.01 2.64
C GLU A 29 0.98 -15.55 2.66
N GLU A 30 0.19 -15.15 1.65
CA GLU A 30 -0.40 -13.82 1.56
C GLU A 30 -1.36 -13.52 2.72
N ASP A 31 -2.24 -14.47 3.06
CA ASP A 31 -3.18 -14.33 4.19
C ASP A 31 -2.44 -14.19 5.53
N GLU A 32 -1.34 -14.92 5.72
CA GLU A 32 -0.51 -14.82 6.93
C GLU A 32 0.15 -13.45 7.07
N LEU A 33 0.73 -12.93 5.97
CA LEU A 33 1.32 -11.60 5.93
C LEU A 33 0.28 -10.52 6.20
N THR A 34 -0.87 -10.60 5.54
CA THR A 34 -2.03 -9.73 5.78
C THR A 34 -2.42 -9.71 7.26
N ALA A 35 -2.60 -10.87 7.89
CA ALA A 35 -2.95 -10.94 9.30
C ALA A 35 -1.80 -10.61 10.26
N MET A 36 -0.55 -10.65 9.81
CA MET A 36 0.60 -10.22 10.61
C MET A 36 0.70 -8.70 10.64
N LEU A 37 0.47 -8.05 9.49
CA LEU A 37 0.64 -6.61 9.34
C LEU A 37 -0.59 -5.83 9.82
N LEU A 38 -1.79 -6.28 9.45
CA LEU A 38 -3.03 -5.57 9.76
C LEU A 38 -3.79 -6.18 10.94
N GLY A 39 -3.43 -7.39 11.36
CA GLY A 39 -4.04 -8.02 12.54
C GLY A 39 -3.94 -7.17 13.81
N PRO A 40 -2.76 -6.61 14.16
CA PRO A 40 -2.65 -5.72 15.32
C PRO A 40 -3.55 -4.49 15.22
N LEU A 41 -3.68 -3.90 14.03
CA LEU A 41 -4.55 -2.75 13.79
C LEU A 41 -6.03 -3.06 14.10
N ALA A 42 -6.47 -4.29 13.84
CA ALA A 42 -7.82 -4.76 14.15
C ALA A 42 -8.12 -4.85 15.65
N LEU A 43 -7.08 -4.96 16.48
CA LEU A 43 -7.17 -5.08 17.93
C LEU A 43 -7.03 -3.73 18.64
N MET A 44 -6.73 -2.67 17.89
CA MET A 44 -6.65 -1.31 18.43
C MET A 44 -8.04 -0.72 18.68
N PRO A 45 -8.14 0.37 19.47
CA PRO A 45 -9.40 1.08 19.61
C PRO A 45 -9.99 1.46 18.23
N PRO A 46 -11.30 1.33 18.01
CA PRO A 46 -11.95 1.56 16.71
C PRO A 46 -11.58 2.89 16.04
N GLN A 47 -11.41 3.94 16.84
CA GLN A 47 -11.03 5.29 16.39
C GLN A 47 -9.63 5.28 15.74
N ILE A 48 -8.69 4.59 16.38
CA ILE A 48 -7.27 4.57 16.01
C ILE A 48 -7.06 3.82 14.69
N MET A 49 -7.76 2.71 14.50
CA MET A 49 -7.80 2.03 13.20
C MET A 49 -8.37 2.94 12.09
N GLY A 50 -9.43 3.69 12.39
CA GLY A 50 -10.02 4.63 11.44
C GLY A 50 -9.07 5.74 10.99
N VAL A 51 -8.17 6.19 11.87
CA VAL A 51 -7.13 7.17 11.53
C VAL A 51 -6.22 6.66 10.42
N PHE A 52 -5.69 5.44 10.53
CA PHE A 52 -4.82 4.86 9.50
C PHE A 52 -5.50 4.82 8.12
N TRP A 53 -6.70 4.25 8.06
CA TRP A 53 -7.41 4.10 6.79
C TRP A 53 -7.77 5.45 6.17
N LYS A 54 -8.13 6.45 6.98
CA LYS A 54 -8.37 7.80 6.49
C LYS A 54 -7.09 8.44 5.94
N GLU A 55 -5.98 8.37 6.67
CA GLU A 55 -4.70 8.93 6.20
C GLU A 55 -4.25 8.27 4.88
N LEU A 56 -4.45 6.96 4.73
CA LEU A 56 -4.17 6.26 3.48
C LEU A 56 -5.01 6.78 2.30
N LEU A 57 -6.30 7.06 2.51
CA LEU A 57 -7.16 7.61 1.45
C LEU A 57 -6.84 9.07 1.15
N LEU A 58 -6.51 9.88 2.17
CA LEU A 58 -6.10 11.27 2.00
C LEU A 58 -4.83 11.40 1.18
N SER A 59 -3.91 10.44 1.26
CA SER A 59 -2.69 10.43 0.43
C SER A 59 -2.97 10.23 -1.07
N ARG A 60 -4.21 9.92 -1.46
CA ARG A 60 -4.69 9.84 -2.84
C ARG A 60 -5.64 10.96 -3.22
N HIS A 61 -5.82 11.97 -2.35
CA HIS A 61 -6.71 13.10 -2.58
C HIS A 61 -8.16 12.68 -2.88
N VAL A 62 -8.63 11.60 -2.25
CA VAL A 62 -10.02 11.16 -2.36
C VAL A 62 -10.94 12.26 -1.80
N SER A 63 -11.83 12.79 -2.66
CA SER A 63 -12.68 13.96 -2.35
C SER A 63 -13.97 13.65 -1.61
N ASP A 64 -14.45 12.39 -1.65
CA ASP A 64 -15.72 11.95 -1.04
C ASP A 64 -15.51 11.36 0.37
N LEU A 65 -14.66 12.01 1.18
CA LEU A 65 -14.46 11.66 2.58
C LEU A 65 -15.11 12.71 3.49
N PRO A 66 -15.86 12.30 4.52
CA PRO A 66 -16.39 13.25 5.48
C PRO A 66 -15.26 13.96 6.24
N ASP A 67 -15.56 15.18 6.68
CA ASP A 67 -14.63 16.03 7.43
C ASP A 67 -14.26 15.42 8.79
N GLY A 68 -13.03 15.67 9.23
CA GLY A 68 -12.51 15.13 10.50
C GLY A 68 -12.31 13.61 10.50
N PHE A 69 -11.81 13.03 11.59
CA PHE A 69 -11.51 11.59 11.65
C PHE A 69 -12.73 10.73 11.99
N PRO A 70 -12.77 9.47 11.52
CA PRO A 70 -13.77 8.51 11.97
C PRO A 70 -13.77 8.38 13.49
N VAL A 71 -14.95 8.28 14.09
CA VAL A 71 -15.13 8.01 15.52
C VAL A 71 -15.31 6.53 15.84
N SER A 72 -15.47 5.70 14.81
CA SER A 72 -15.44 4.26 14.95
C SER A 72 -14.94 3.63 13.65
N GLY A 73 -14.37 2.45 13.78
CA GLY A 73 -13.94 1.60 12.69
C GLY A 73 -14.17 0.14 13.04
N GLU A 74 -14.64 -0.65 12.07
CA GLU A 74 -14.74 -2.11 12.18
C GLU A 74 -13.99 -2.76 11.02
N MET A 75 -13.21 -3.81 11.28
CA MET A 75 -12.42 -4.50 10.26
C MET A 75 -12.63 -6.02 10.35
N HIS A 76 -13.01 -6.60 9.22
CA HIS A 76 -13.26 -8.03 9.08
C HIS A 76 -12.29 -8.62 8.07
N PHE A 77 -11.56 -9.66 8.49
CA PHE A 77 -10.66 -10.41 7.62
C PHE A 77 -11.40 -11.52 6.89
N TRP A 78 -11.15 -11.63 5.59
CA TRP A 78 -11.73 -12.64 4.70
C TRP A 78 -13.24 -12.86 4.89
N PRO A 79 -14.05 -11.79 4.92
CA PRO A 79 -15.49 -11.95 4.94
C PRO A 79 -15.92 -12.65 3.66
N LYS A 80 -16.88 -13.56 3.75
CA LYS A 80 -17.35 -14.33 2.60
C LYS A 80 -18.82 -14.05 2.32
N ARG A 81 -19.12 -13.56 1.12
CA ARG A 81 -20.49 -13.34 0.61
C ARG A 81 -20.55 -13.86 -0.82
N SER A 82 -21.57 -14.63 -1.17
CA SER A 82 -21.78 -15.12 -2.54
C SER A 82 -20.54 -15.82 -3.17
N ASN A 83 -19.77 -16.56 -2.35
CA ASN A 83 -18.48 -17.18 -2.72
C ASN A 83 -17.36 -16.23 -3.14
N ILE A 84 -17.52 -14.93 -2.94
CA ILE A 84 -16.47 -13.92 -3.09
C ILE A 84 -15.90 -13.61 -1.70
N GLU A 85 -14.59 -13.46 -1.65
CA GLU A 85 -13.83 -13.26 -0.42
C GLU A 85 -12.72 -12.22 -0.69
N PRO A 86 -12.93 -10.94 -0.34
CA PRO A 86 -11.85 -9.95 -0.26
C PRO A 86 -10.94 -10.24 0.94
N ASP A 87 -9.75 -9.65 0.97
CA ASP A 87 -8.87 -9.79 2.14
C ASP A 87 -9.43 -9.06 3.36
N LEU A 88 -9.96 -7.85 3.17
CA LEU A 88 -10.61 -7.08 4.23
C LEU A 88 -11.90 -6.41 3.77
N PHE A 89 -12.78 -6.25 4.75
CA PHE A 89 -13.91 -5.32 4.69
C PHE A 89 -13.84 -4.42 5.92
N VAL A 90 -13.72 -3.12 5.69
CA VAL A 90 -13.60 -2.10 6.73
C VAL A 90 -14.80 -1.18 6.67
N THR A 91 -15.42 -0.90 7.81
CA THR A 91 -16.46 0.13 7.93
C THR A 91 -15.93 1.25 8.79
N LEU A 92 -15.97 2.48 8.29
CA LEU A 92 -15.60 3.70 9.01
C LEU A 92 -16.84 4.52 9.28
N THR A 93 -17.00 5.03 10.50
CA THR A 93 -18.16 5.83 10.91
C THR A 93 -17.73 7.18 11.48
N TRP A 94 -18.37 8.26 11.03
CA TRP A 94 -18.14 9.64 11.47
C TRP A 94 -19.19 10.09 12.50
N ARG A 95 -18.98 11.28 13.09
CA ARG A 95 -19.82 11.81 14.20
C ARG A 95 -21.26 12.08 13.80
N ASP A 96 -21.46 12.50 12.56
CA ASP A 96 -22.77 12.74 11.94
C ASP A 96 -23.52 11.44 11.59
N GLY A 97 -22.88 10.28 11.80
CA GLY A 97 -23.43 8.98 11.43
C GLY A 97 -23.12 8.57 10.00
N GLU A 98 -22.39 9.40 9.22
CA GLU A 98 -21.94 8.99 7.90
C GLU A 98 -21.01 7.78 7.99
N LYS A 99 -21.17 6.90 7.00
CA LYS A 99 -20.36 5.68 6.88
C LYS A 99 -19.66 5.65 5.54
N ARG A 100 -18.43 5.15 5.55
CA ARG A 100 -17.70 4.74 4.34
C ARG A 100 -17.23 3.30 4.50
N VAL A 101 -17.27 2.55 3.42
CA VAL A 101 -16.85 1.15 3.36
C VAL A 101 -15.56 1.05 2.58
N LEU A 102 -14.58 0.29 3.06
CA LEU A 102 -13.39 -0.05 2.31
C LEU A 102 -13.40 -1.54 2.05
N LEU A 103 -13.50 -1.90 0.77
CA LEU A 103 -13.23 -3.24 0.32
C LEU A 103 -11.74 -3.30 -0.01
N VAL A 104 -10.98 -4.22 0.55
CA VAL A 104 -9.52 -4.24 0.36
C VAL A 104 -9.06 -5.60 -0.15
N GLU A 105 -8.27 -5.56 -1.22
CA GLU A 105 -7.52 -6.70 -1.77
C GLU A 105 -6.03 -6.40 -1.67
N MET A 106 -5.24 -7.34 -1.15
CA MET A 106 -3.80 -7.25 -0.98
C MET A 106 -3.08 -8.31 -1.80
N LYS A 107 -1.98 -7.91 -2.45
CA LYS A 107 -1.10 -8.81 -3.20
C LYS A 107 0.35 -8.67 -2.78
N TRP A 108 1.03 -9.80 -2.63
CA TRP A 108 2.44 -9.88 -2.23
C TRP A 108 3.33 -10.46 -3.32
N GLY A 109 2.80 -11.37 -4.13
CA GLY A 109 3.54 -11.97 -5.23
C GLY A 109 2.69 -12.82 -6.17
N SER A 110 1.46 -13.16 -5.79
CA SER A 110 0.49 -13.74 -6.71
C SER A 110 -0.15 -12.63 -7.56
N GLY A 111 -0.47 -12.95 -8.81
CA GLY A 111 -1.28 -12.06 -9.63
C GLY A 111 -2.76 -12.16 -9.28
N LEU A 112 -3.56 -11.19 -9.72
CA LEU A 112 -5.01 -11.23 -9.59
C LEU A 112 -5.61 -12.39 -10.40
N SER A 113 -6.61 -13.04 -9.81
CA SER A 113 -7.46 -13.94 -10.60
C SER A 113 -8.37 -13.13 -11.53
N GLU A 114 -8.80 -13.75 -12.63
CA GLU A 114 -9.58 -13.06 -13.66
C GLU A 114 -10.86 -12.43 -13.09
N LYS A 115 -11.01 -11.11 -13.34
CA LYS A 115 -12.14 -10.28 -12.87
C LYS A 115 -12.36 -10.31 -11.36
N GLN A 116 -11.32 -10.62 -10.56
CA GLN A 116 -11.46 -10.70 -9.11
C GLN A 116 -11.96 -9.39 -8.51
N LEU A 117 -11.34 -8.26 -8.90
CA LEU A 117 -11.72 -6.96 -8.40
C LEU A 117 -13.15 -6.59 -8.84
N HIS A 118 -13.52 -6.83 -10.10
CA HIS A 118 -14.87 -6.57 -10.60
C HIS A 118 -15.92 -7.36 -9.82
N LYS A 119 -15.68 -8.66 -9.58
CA LYS A 119 -16.61 -9.51 -8.80
C LYS A 119 -16.73 -9.05 -7.36
N GLN A 120 -15.62 -8.67 -6.73
CA GLN A 120 -15.64 -8.08 -5.39
C GLN A 120 -16.49 -6.80 -5.35
N TRP A 121 -16.36 -5.93 -6.34
CA TRP A 121 -17.20 -4.74 -6.38
C TRP A 121 -18.68 -5.04 -6.67
N GLN A 122 -18.96 -5.74 -7.77
CA GLN A 122 -20.30 -5.91 -8.31
C GLN A 122 -21.15 -6.95 -7.58
N ILE A 123 -20.53 -7.96 -6.95
CA ILE A 123 -21.24 -9.12 -6.38
C ILE A 123 -21.14 -9.15 -4.85
N PHE A 124 -19.99 -8.78 -4.28
CA PHE A 124 -19.81 -8.85 -2.81
C PHE A 124 -20.48 -7.68 -2.10
N LEU A 125 -20.42 -6.47 -2.68
CA LEU A 125 -21.11 -5.28 -2.16
C LEU A 125 -22.55 -5.23 -2.67
N SER A 126 -23.47 -4.86 -1.79
CA SER A 126 -24.81 -4.41 -2.18
C SER A 126 -24.75 -3.06 -2.92
N PRO A 127 -25.77 -2.71 -3.72
CA PRO A 127 -25.83 -1.41 -4.39
C PRO A 127 -25.68 -0.24 -3.42
N GLU A 128 -26.30 -0.31 -2.23
CA GLU A 128 -26.23 0.74 -1.21
C GLU A 128 -24.83 0.83 -0.57
N GLU A 129 -24.10 -0.28 -0.46
CA GLU A 129 -22.70 -0.27 -0.01
C GLU A 129 -21.79 0.33 -1.08
N GLN A 130 -22.00 0.02 -2.36
CA GLN A 130 -21.17 0.54 -3.48
C GLN A 130 -21.17 2.07 -3.54
N GLU A 131 -22.31 2.71 -3.28
CA GLU A 131 -22.44 4.19 -3.25
C GLU A 131 -21.52 4.85 -2.22
N LYS A 132 -21.18 4.12 -1.14
CA LYS A 132 -20.39 4.62 0.00
C LYS A 132 -19.02 3.95 0.11
N ALA A 133 -18.68 3.11 -0.86
CA ALA A 133 -17.48 2.29 -0.80
C ALA A 133 -16.31 2.94 -1.55
N PHE A 134 -15.11 2.55 -1.13
CA PHE A 134 -13.89 2.61 -1.92
C PHE A 134 -13.36 1.19 -2.05
N HIS A 135 -12.87 0.84 -3.25
CA HIS A 135 -12.17 -0.42 -3.46
C HIS A 135 -10.68 -0.15 -3.43
N LEU A 136 -9.96 -0.74 -2.49
CA LEU A 136 -8.53 -0.55 -2.32
C LEU A 136 -7.82 -1.80 -2.82
N PHE A 137 -6.89 -1.60 -3.75
CA PHE A 137 -5.92 -2.62 -4.12
C PHE A 137 -4.56 -2.25 -3.57
N ILE A 138 -3.91 -3.14 -2.82
CA ILE A 138 -2.58 -2.91 -2.24
C ILE A 138 -1.62 -4.00 -2.72
N GLY A 139 -0.71 -3.66 -3.62
CA GLY A 139 0.20 -4.62 -4.24
C GLY A 139 1.67 -4.19 -4.18
N LYS A 140 2.60 -5.05 -4.63
CA LYS A 140 4.00 -4.61 -4.90
C LYS A 140 4.05 -3.57 -6.02
N ASN A 141 3.20 -3.73 -7.02
CA ASN A 141 2.92 -2.75 -8.05
C ASN A 141 1.40 -2.60 -8.19
N THR A 142 0.96 -1.57 -8.89
CA THR A 142 -0.46 -1.25 -9.09
C THR A 142 -0.98 -1.64 -10.48
N ILE A 143 -0.17 -2.34 -11.27
CA ILE A 143 -0.46 -2.59 -12.70
C ILE A 143 -1.76 -3.37 -12.87
N GLU A 144 -2.02 -4.36 -12.02
CA GLU A 144 -3.20 -5.20 -12.16
C GLU A 144 -4.51 -4.45 -11.85
N ALA A 145 -4.49 -3.55 -10.87
CA ALA A 145 -5.63 -2.66 -10.61
C ALA A 145 -5.88 -1.70 -11.76
N ILE A 146 -4.82 -1.09 -12.31
CA ILE A 146 -4.91 -0.19 -13.47
C ILE A 146 -5.46 -0.94 -14.69
N LYS A 147 -5.01 -2.17 -14.93
CA LYS A 147 -5.55 -3.01 -16.02
C LYS A 147 -7.03 -3.31 -15.81
N ALA A 148 -7.44 -3.70 -14.61
CA ALA A 148 -8.84 -3.98 -14.31
C ALA A 148 -9.74 -2.75 -14.54
N GLU A 149 -9.27 -1.57 -14.15
CA GLU A 149 -9.95 -0.29 -14.41
C GLU A 149 -10.04 0.03 -15.91
N GLN A 150 -8.95 -0.16 -16.66
CA GLN A 150 -8.90 0.08 -18.10
C GLN A 150 -9.77 -0.89 -18.91
N GLU A 151 -9.92 -2.13 -18.43
CA GLU A 151 -10.81 -3.12 -19.05
C GLU A 151 -12.29 -2.71 -18.90
N GLU A 152 -12.71 -2.33 -17.69
CA GLU A 152 -14.05 -1.86 -17.40
C GLU A 152 -14.05 -1.12 -16.05
N ASP A 153 -14.24 0.20 -16.06
CA ASP A 153 -14.34 0.98 -14.82
C ASP A 153 -15.74 0.87 -14.20
N VAL A 154 -15.95 -0.17 -13.41
CA VAL A 154 -17.18 -0.37 -12.64
C VAL A 154 -17.20 0.43 -11.33
N TRP A 155 -16.08 1.06 -10.96
CA TRP A 155 -15.89 1.79 -9.71
C TRP A 155 -16.20 3.27 -9.84
N ASN A 156 -16.18 3.82 -11.06
CA ASN A 156 -16.37 5.24 -11.34
C ASN A 156 -15.41 6.11 -10.51
N GLY A 157 -14.11 5.79 -10.56
CA GLY A 157 -13.06 6.47 -9.79
C GLY A 157 -12.96 6.10 -8.30
N ARG A 158 -13.76 5.14 -7.82
CA ARG A 158 -13.69 4.64 -6.42
C ARG A 158 -12.65 3.54 -6.20
N LEU A 159 -11.97 3.07 -7.26
CA LEU A 159 -10.83 2.16 -7.16
C LEU A 159 -9.57 2.94 -6.82
N GLN A 160 -8.90 2.57 -5.73
CA GLN A 160 -7.70 3.22 -5.23
C GLN A 160 -6.57 2.20 -5.17
N ALA A 161 -5.61 2.32 -6.09
CA ALA A 161 -4.47 1.42 -6.16
C ALA A 161 -3.27 1.98 -5.38
N PHE A 162 -2.76 1.19 -4.43
CA PHE A 162 -1.58 1.50 -3.63
C PHE A 162 -0.49 0.47 -3.90
N SER A 163 0.74 0.95 -4.08
CA SER A 163 1.89 0.08 -3.86
C SER A 163 2.16 -0.02 -2.36
N TRP A 164 2.79 -1.11 -1.93
CA TRP A 164 3.32 -1.19 -0.57
C TRP A 164 4.32 -0.07 -0.26
N ASP A 165 5.06 0.43 -1.26
CA ASP A 165 5.91 1.61 -1.10
C ASP A 165 5.11 2.88 -0.82
N ALA A 166 3.93 3.05 -1.45
CA ALA A 166 3.04 4.16 -1.12
C ALA A 166 2.53 4.07 0.32
N VAL A 167 2.16 2.86 0.78
CA VAL A 167 1.77 2.61 2.17
C VAL A 167 2.93 2.95 3.12
N LEU A 168 4.16 2.55 2.79
CA LEU A 168 5.35 2.91 3.57
C LEU A 168 5.56 4.42 3.67
N SER A 169 5.41 5.15 2.57
CA SER A 169 5.53 6.61 2.55
C SER A 169 4.49 7.31 3.44
N VAL A 170 3.25 6.80 3.44
CA VAL A 170 2.17 7.29 4.33
C VAL A 170 2.55 7.05 5.79
N LEU A 171 2.96 5.83 6.14
CA LEU A 171 3.36 5.48 7.50
C LEU A 171 4.57 6.30 7.98
N SER A 172 5.56 6.50 7.12
CA SER A 172 6.75 7.32 7.41
C SER A 172 6.37 8.78 7.66
N THR A 173 5.44 9.31 6.86
CA THR A 173 4.91 10.66 7.05
C THR A 173 4.16 10.78 8.38
N MET A 174 3.27 9.84 8.69
CA MET A 174 2.54 9.80 9.96
C MET A 174 3.46 9.73 11.17
N GLN A 175 4.56 8.95 11.07
CA GLN A 175 5.60 8.86 12.09
C GLN A 175 6.30 10.21 12.29
N ARG A 176 6.76 10.84 11.21
CA ARG A 176 7.50 12.11 11.23
C ARG A 176 6.67 13.27 11.75
N GLU A 177 5.42 13.38 11.30
CA GLU A 177 4.54 14.47 11.73
C GLU A 177 4.12 14.34 13.20
N ASN A 178 4.12 13.11 13.74
CA ASN A 178 3.85 12.81 15.14
C ASN A 178 2.63 13.56 15.72
N ARG A 179 1.55 13.67 14.93
CA ARG A 179 0.32 14.35 15.34
C ARG A 179 -0.30 13.62 16.53
N GLN A 180 -1.01 14.35 17.39
CA GLN A 180 -1.66 13.77 18.58
C GLN A 180 -2.58 12.59 18.23
N GLN A 181 -3.28 12.65 17.08
CA GLN A 181 -4.15 11.59 16.58
C GLN A 181 -3.41 10.31 16.13
N HIS A 182 -2.09 10.38 15.89
CA HIS A 182 -1.27 9.24 15.48
C HIS A 182 -0.58 8.55 16.66
N LYS A 183 -0.63 9.15 17.86
CA LYS A 183 0.21 8.73 19.00
C LYS A 183 0.04 7.25 19.33
N ASP A 184 -1.20 6.76 19.31
CA ASP A 184 -1.52 5.36 19.61
C ASP A 184 -1.22 4.40 18.44
N LEU A 185 -0.96 4.93 17.23
CA LEU A 185 -0.50 4.14 16.08
C LEU A 185 1.03 3.99 16.03
N GLN A 186 1.80 4.82 16.75
CA GLN A 186 3.25 4.91 16.55
C GLN A 186 3.96 3.57 16.72
N THR A 187 3.62 2.79 17.75
CA THR A 187 4.24 1.48 17.96
C THR A 187 3.93 0.50 16.81
N TRP A 188 2.71 0.53 16.28
CA TRP A 188 2.37 -0.28 15.12
C TRP A 188 3.08 0.22 13.86
N ILE A 189 3.12 1.53 13.63
CA ILE A 189 3.87 2.15 12.53
C ILE A 189 5.34 1.70 12.55
N GLU A 190 6.01 1.81 13.70
CA GLU A 190 7.40 1.39 13.88
C GLU A 190 7.61 -0.10 13.54
N GLN A 191 6.68 -0.97 13.98
CA GLN A 191 6.74 -2.39 13.66
C GLN A 191 6.58 -2.67 12.16
N ILE A 192 5.63 -2.00 11.50
CA ILE A 192 5.39 -2.16 10.06
C ILE A 192 6.58 -1.62 9.26
N LEU A 193 7.09 -0.45 9.61
CA LEU A 193 8.31 0.13 9.02
C LEU A 193 9.54 -0.76 9.25
N GLY A 194 9.59 -1.52 10.34
CA GLY A 194 10.66 -2.50 10.60
C GLY A 194 10.50 -3.84 9.86
N VAL A 195 9.26 -4.26 9.57
CA VAL A 195 8.96 -5.56 8.94
C VAL A 195 9.00 -5.49 7.41
N LEU A 196 8.39 -4.48 6.80
CA LEU A 196 8.28 -4.39 5.33
C LEU A 196 9.65 -4.39 4.62
N PRO A 197 10.71 -3.70 5.12
CA PRO A 197 12.06 -3.80 4.55
C PRO A 197 12.67 -5.20 4.60
N LYS A 198 12.29 -6.02 5.58
CA LYS A 198 12.71 -7.43 5.70
C LYS A 198 11.98 -8.32 4.71
N LEU A 199 10.78 -7.93 4.28
CA LEU A 199 10.02 -8.57 3.20
C LEU A 199 10.45 -8.10 1.80
N GLY A 200 11.52 -7.31 1.71
CA GLY A 200 12.07 -6.81 0.44
C GLY A 200 11.38 -5.55 -0.09
N LEU A 201 10.49 -4.93 0.69
CA LEU A 201 9.85 -3.65 0.37
C LEU A 201 10.67 -2.53 1.00
N ARG A 202 11.57 -1.94 0.22
CA ARG A 202 12.48 -0.89 0.69
C ARG A 202 12.20 0.39 -0.07
N PRO A 203 11.90 1.50 0.62
CA PRO A 203 11.89 2.80 -0.02
C PRO A 203 13.27 3.06 -0.62
N PHE A 204 13.31 3.59 -1.84
CA PHE A 204 14.53 4.11 -2.40
C PHE A 204 14.82 5.48 -1.79
N PHE A 205 15.79 5.54 -0.87
CA PHE A 205 16.21 6.78 -0.19
C PHE A 205 17.26 7.57 -0.99
N GLY A 206 17.35 7.35 -2.31
CA GLY A 206 18.42 7.93 -3.11
C GLY A 206 19.76 7.23 -2.90
N PHE A 207 20.82 7.92 -3.31
CA PHE A 207 22.19 7.47 -3.13
C PHE A 207 22.84 8.29 -2.01
N ASP A 208 23.19 7.66 -0.89
CA ASP A 208 23.81 8.31 0.27
C ASP A 208 25.27 8.72 0.00
N ARG A 209 25.94 8.03 -0.94
CA ARG A 209 27.36 8.25 -1.27
C ARG A 209 27.64 7.98 -2.74
N ILE A 210 27.19 8.89 -3.60
CA ILE A 210 27.91 9.09 -4.86
C ILE A 210 29.10 9.96 -4.50
N THR A 211 30.20 9.35 -4.06
CA THR A 211 31.50 10.03 -4.19
C THR A 211 31.70 10.21 -5.69
N LEU A 212 31.45 11.42 -6.17
CA LEU A 212 32.07 11.89 -7.39
C LEU A 212 33.56 11.74 -7.12
N SER A 213 34.16 10.66 -7.62
CA SER A 213 35.61 10.54 -7.65
C SER A 213 36.12 11.84 -8.28
N ASP A 214 37.20 12.42 -7.74
CA ASP A 214 37.89 13.58 -8.33
C ASP A 214 38.42 13.34 -9.76
N ALA A 215 38.03 12.22 -10.38
CA ALA A 215 37.83 12.18 -11.82
C ALA A 215 36.72 13.19 -12.15
N CYS A 216 37.11 14.47 -12.27
CA CYS A 216 36.62 15.31 -13.33
C CYS A 216 36.60 14.40 -14.58
N LEU A 217 35.44 13.84 -14.89
CA LEU A 217 35.18 13.37 -16.22
C LEU A 217 35.33 14.66 -17.01
N GLU A 218 36.47 14.79 -17.72
CA GLU A 218 36.53 15.67 -18.87
C GLU A 218 35.43 15.14 -19.78
N VAL A 219 34.22 15.67 -19.57
CA VAL A 219 33.14 15.55 -20.53
C VAL A 219 33.68 16.31 -21.70
N SER A 220 34.35 15.60 -22.62
CA SER A 220 34.72 16.14 -23.91
C SER A 220 33.43 16.78 -24.40
N SER A 221 33.46 18.08 -24.68
CA SER A 221 32.31 18.96 -24.94
C SER A 221 31.43 18.52 -26.11
N ASN A 222 31.69 17.34 -26.65
CA ASN A 222 31.10 16.82 -27.84
C ASN A 222 30.18 15.63 -27.62
N ASN A 223 30.10 14.91 -26.47
CA ASN A 223 29.21 13.73 -26.38
C ASN A 223 28.60 13.33 -25.02
N THR A 224 27.81 14.21 -24.38
CA THR A 224 26.90 13.75 -23.31
C THR A 224 25.54 13.37 -23.90
N VAL A 225 25.37 12.08 -24.14
CA VAL A 225 24.15 11.49 -24.66
C VAL A 225 23.33 10.97 -23.47
N PHE A 226 22.16 11.55 -23.21
CA PHE A 226 21.26 11.12 -22.13
C PHE A 226 20.06 10.39 -22.70
N TRP A 227 19.74 9.22 -22.13
CA TRP A 227 18.56 8.45 -22.53
C TRP A 227 17.31 9.01 -21.83
N THR A 228 16.35 9.50 -22.60
CA THR A 228 15.10 10.11 -22.08
C THR A 228 13.89 9.16 -22.16
N GLY A 229 14.13 7.87 -22.36
CA GLY A 229 13.05 6.91 -22.56
C GLY A 229 12.57 6.93 -24.02
N PHE A 230 11.26 7.06 -24.23
CA PHE A 230 10.62 6.88 -25.56
C PHE A 230 11.09 7.87 -26.65
N THR A 231 11.65 9.01 -26.26
CA THR A 231 12.19 10.03 -27.17
C THR A 231 13.63 9.76 -27.59
N GLY A 232 14.22 8.67 -27.10
CA GLY A 232 15.57 8.27 -27.48
C GLY A 232 16.65 9.01 -26.71
N PHE A 233 17.79 9.13 -27.38
CA PHE A 233 18.96 9.82 -26.89
C PHE A 233 18.89 11.31 -27.24
N ILE A 234 19.04 12.18 -26.24
CA ILE A 234 19.19 13.62 -26.46
C ILE A 234 20.57 14.11 -26.03
N TRP A 235 21.03 15.15 -26.69
CA TRP A 235 22.25 15.86 -26.32
C TRP A 235 21.93 16.81 -25.18
N MET A 236 22.58 16.62 -24.04
CA MET A 236 22.47 17.59 -22.95
C MET A 236 23.53 18.69 -23.12
N PRO A 237 23.14 19.97 -23.04
CA PRO A 237 24.13 21.04 -22.88
C PRO A 237 24.94 20.75 -21.62
N CYS A 238 26.24 21.07 -21.66
CA CYS A 238 27.16 20.85 -20.54
C CYS A 238 26.58 21.44 -19.25
N ILE A 239 26.25 20.57 -18.29
CA ILE A 239 25.82 21.01 -16.96
C ILE A 239 27.10 21.36 -16.20
N ILE A 240 27.31 22.65 -15.96
CA ILE A 240 28.29 23.09 -14.96
C ILE A 240 27.71 22.68 -13.60
N ILE A 241 28.26 21.62 -13.00
CA ILE A 241 27.92 21.24 -11.63
C ILE A 241 28.66 22.22 -10.73
N PRO A 242 27.98 23.12 -10.02
CA PRO A 242 28.66 23.97 -9.04
C PRO A 242 29.25 23.08 -7.95
N ALA A 243 30.52 23.30 -7.61
CA ALA A 243 31.17 22.62 -6.49
C ALA A 243 30.44 23.00 -5.21
N TYR A 244 29.60 22.09 -4.71
CA TYR A 244 28.93 22.23 -3.42
C TYR A 244 29.39 21.14 -2.47
N GLU A 245 29.69 21.54 -1.23
CA GLU A 245 29.89 20.63 -0.11
C GLU A 245 28.60 19.82 0.11
N SER A 246 28.65 18.54 -0.26
CA SER A 246 27.78 17.46 0.22
C SER A 246 26.32 17.84 0.52
N THR A 247 25.55 18.19 -0.52
CA THR A 247 24.09 18.20 -0.44
C THR A 247 23.55 16.87 -0.95
N LEU A 248 22.93 16.10 -0.04
CA LEU A 248 22.13 14.91 -0.31
C LEU A 248 21.13 15.19 -1.44
N PHE A 249 21.24 14.48 -2.55
CA PHE A 249 20.46 14.74 -3.77
C PHE A 249 19.01 14.24 -3.73
N PHE A 250 18.60 13.55 -2.66
CA PHE A 250 17.21 13.17 -2.43
C PHE A 250 16.93 13.16 -0.93
N ASN A 251 16.06 14.06 -0.48
CA ASN A 251 15.35 13.94 0.78
C ASN A 251 13.86 14.01 0.44
N ALA A 252 13.11 12.97 0.84
CA ALA A 252 11.65 12.91 0.81
C ALA A 252 11.13 12.72 2.25
#